data_AF-A0A956KST2-F1
#
_entry.id   AF-A0A956KST2-F1
#
_cell.length_a   1.000
_cell.length_b   1.000
_cell.length_c   1.000
_cell.angle_alpha   90.00
_cell.angle_beta   90.00
_cell.angle_gamma   90.00
#
_symmetry.space_group_name_H-M   'P 1'
#
loop_
_entity.id
_entity.type
_entity.pdbx_description
1 polymer ?
#
loop_
_entity_poly.entity_id
_entity_poly.type
_entity_poly.pdbx_seq_one_letter_code
_entity_poly.pdbx_strand_id
1 'polypeptide(L)'
;DLYSAHVVLYELLTLRRWIPDELTPMQAVLAIQDKQPPSAVDPLFDHPNQGSVPIELRHFLRRGLQPKREERPATAEDVIYDLEMLRSGECQADCPITFMKRMNGRLERFMDRRPGASMTLATLAGLAVVSGVVGWGVMLVSALI
;
A
#
# COMPACT_ATOMS: atom_id res chain seq x y z
N ASP A 1 -3.14 -9.91 -22.33
CA ASP A 1 -4.30 -9.68 -21.44
C ASP A 1 -3.89 -9.16 -20.07
N LEU A 2 -3.25 -9.95 -19.21
CA LEU A 2 -2.90 -9.49 -17.84
C LEU A 2 -2.07 -8.19 -17.83
N TYR A 3 -1.09 -8.07 -18.73
CA TYR A 3 -0.31 -6.83 -18.87
C TYR A 3 -1.21 -5.63 -19.21
N SER A 4 -2.04 -5.78 -20.24
CA SER A 4 -2.97 -4.76 -20.70
C SER A 4 -3.95 -4.35 -19.59
N ALA A 5 -4.42 -5.30 -18.78
CA ALA A 5 -5.27 -5.00 -17.62
C ALA A 5 -4.55 -4.14 -16.57
N HIS A 6 -3.27 -4.42 -16.27
CA HIS A 6 -2.47 -3.60 -15.37
C HIS A 6 -2.14 -2.22 -15.96
N VAL A 7 -1.93 -2.13 -17.27
CA VAL A 7 -1.78 -0.85 -17.97
C VAL A 7 -3.04 0.00 -17.80
N VAL A 8 -4.21 -0.56 -18.09
CA VAL A 8 -5.49 0.16 -17.92
C VAL A 8 -5.70 0.56 -16.46
N LEU A 9 -5.40 -0.34 -15.52
CA LEU A 9 -5.49 -0.02 -14.09
C LEU A 9 -4.54 1.12 -13.69
N TYR A 10 -3.30 1.12 -14.20
CA TYR A 10 -2.37 2.22 -14.00
C TYR A 10 -2.93 3.54 -14.53
N GLU A 11 -3.50 3.54 -15.73
CA GLU A 11 -4.05 4.74 -16.35
C GLU A 11 -5.27 5.27 -15.59
N LEU A 12 -6.14 4.37 -15.10
CA LEU A 12 -7.28 4.73 -14.25
C LEU A 12 -6.83 5.30 -12.90
N LEU A 13 -5.81 4.71 -12.28
CA LEU A 13 -5.33 5.12 -10.96
C LEU A 13 -4.50 6.39 -10.99
N THR A 14 -3.75 6.64 -12.06
CA THR A 14 -2.85 7.81 -12.16
C THR A 14 -3.43 8.95 -12.99
N LEU A 15 -4.48 8.67 -13.78
CA LEU A 15 -5.02 9.55 -14.82
C LEU A 15 -3.95 10.00 -15.84
N ARG A 16 -2.90 9.18 -15.99
CA ARG A 16 -1.80 9.39 -16.93
C ARG A 16 -1.73 8.22 -17.87
N ARG A 17 -1.44 8.49 -19.13
CA ARG A 17 -1.22 7.43 -20.12
C ARG A 17 0.05 6.65 -19.82
N TRP A 18 -0.05 5.33 -19.98
CA TRP A 18 1.11 4.45 -19.96
C TRP A 18 1.92 4.57 -21.25
N ILE A 19 1.24 4.70 -22.39
CA ILE A 19 1.85 4.84 -23.72
C ILE A 19 1.39 6.17 -24.32
N PRO A 20 2.30 7.01 -24.85
CA PRO A 20 1.91 8.25 -25.54
C PRO A 20 1.02 7.98 -26.76
N ASP A 21 0.08 8.90 -27.03
CA ASP A 21 -0.87 8.78 -28.16
C ASP A 21 -0.21 8.91 -29.53
N GLU A 22 0.96 9.57 -29.60
CA GLU A 22 1.59 9.86 -30.89
C GLU A 22 2.23 8.62 -31.53
N LEU A 23 2.19 7.47 -30.85
CA LEU A 23 2.79 6.23 -31.32
C LEU A 23 1.82 5.40 -32.14
N THR A 24 2.28 4.97 -33.31
CA THR A 24 1.62 3.89 -34.05
C THR A 24 1.59 2.60 -33.22
N PRO A 25 0.67 1.65 -33.50
CA PRO A 25 0.59 0.39 -32.75
C PRO A 25 1.92 -0.38 -32.68
N MET A 26 2.71 -0.37 -33.76
CA MET A 26 4.03 -1.03 -33.78
C MET A 26 5.04 -0.29 -32.90
N GLN A 27 5.07 1.05 -32.96
CA GLN A 27 5.94 1.86 -32.10
C GLN A 27 5.57 1.71 -30.63
N ALA A 28 4.27 1.57 -30.31
CA ALA A 28 3.81 1.31 -28.95
C ALA A 28 4.33 -0.04 -28.43
N VAL A 29 4.26 -1.11 -29.22
CA VAL A 29 4.81 -2.42 -28.84
C VAL A 29 6.31 -2.34 -28.58
N LEU A 30 7.06 -1.66 -29.45
CA LEU A 30 8.51 -1.47 -29.27
C LEU A 30 8.82 -0.62 -28.03
N ALA A 31 8.07 0.45 -27.78
CA ALA A 31 8.25 1.31 -26.61
C ALA A 31 7.98 0.59 -25.28
N ILE A 32 7.16 -0.47 -25.28
CA ILE A 32 6.85 -1.26 -24.09
C ILE A 32 7.92 -2.29 -23.76
N GLN A 33 8.64 -2.84 -24.75
CA GLN A 33 9.52 -4.00 -24.56
C GLN A 33 10.54 -3.81 -23.43
N ASP A 34 11.12 -2.62 -23.32
CA ASP A 34 12.15 -2.31 -22.32
C ASP A 34 11.66 -1.34 -21.23
N LYS A 35 10.36 -0.98 -21.24
CA LYS A 35 9.82 -0.01 -20.30
C LYS A 35 9.69 -0.60 -18.91
N GLN A 36 10.54 -0.15 -18.00
CA GLN A 36 10.49 -0.55 -16.60
C GLN A 36 9.31 0.13 -15.87
N PRO A 37 8.66 -0.57 -14.93
CA PRO A 37 7.61 0.03 -14.13
C PRO A 37 8.18 1.09 -13.18
N PRO A 38 7.44 2.19 -12.94
CA PRO A 38 7.85 3.22 -11.99
C PRO A 38 8.14 2.66 -10.60
N SER A 39 9.03 3.31 -9.86
CA SER A 39 9.27 2.99 -8.46
C SER A 39 7.99 3.19 -7.64
N ALA A 40 7.80 2.41 -6.57
CA ALA A 40 6.61 2.57 -5.72
C ALA A 40 6.52 3.96 -5.05
N VAL A 41 7.63 4.68 -4.93
CA VAL A 41 7.68 6.05 -4.38
C VAL A 41 7.74 7.13 -5.46
N ASP A 42 7.52 6.76 -6.72
CA ASP A 42 7.58 7.69 -7.85
C ASP A 42 6.44 8.75 -7.78
N PRO A 43 6.74 10.04 -7.99
CA PRO A 43 5.73 11.11 -8.06
C PRO A 43 4.67 10.93 -9.15
N LEU A 44 4.88 10.03 -10.13
CA LEU A 44 3.88 9.69 -11.14
C LEU A 44 2.56 9.18 -10.54
N PHE A 45 2.61 8.61 -9.33
CA PHE A 45 1.45 8.15 -8.57
C PHE A 45 0.72 9.27 -7.82
N ASP A 46 1.20 10.49 -7.93
CA ASP A 46 0.57 11.69 -7.40
C ASP A 46 -0.03 12.53 -8.54
N HIS A 47 -1.18 13.13 -8.28
CA HIS A 47 -1.92 13.93 -9.25
C HIS A 47 -2.60 15.11 -8.55
N PRO A 48 -2.62 16.31 -9.14
CA PRO A 48 -3.13 17.51 -8.47
C PRO A 48 -4.62 17.45 -8.10
N ASN A 49 -5.40 16.68 -8.87
CA ASN A 49 -6.87 16.64 -8.75
C ASN A 49 -7.42 15.37 -8.06
N GLN A 50 -6.56 14.49 -7.54
CA GLN A 50 -6.99 13.27 -6.84
C GLN A 50 -6.02 12.89 -5.73
N GLY A 51 -6.47 12.04 -4.80
CA GLY A 51 -5.59 11.48 -3.79
C GLY A 51 -4.44 10.68 -4.39
N SER A 52 -3.32 10.64 -3.66
CA SER A 52 -2.17 9.82 -3.99
C SER A 52 -2.54 8.33 -4.04
N VAL A 53 -2.06 7.59 -5.06
CA VAL A 53 -2.34 6.15 -5.16
C VAL A 53 -1.77 5.43 -3.94
N PRO A 54 -2.54 4.56 -3.24
CA PRO A 54 -2.03 3.80 -2.10
C PRO A 54 -0.81 2.94 -2.45
N ILE A 55 0.21 2.96 -1.59
CA ILE A 55 1.52 2.31 -1.82
C ILE A 55 1.42 0.83 -2.19
N GLU A 56 0.48 0.11 -1.60
CA GLU A 56 0.19 -1.30 -1.87
C GLU A 56 -0.32 -1.54 -3.29
N LEU A 57 -1.13 -0.64 -3.84
CA LEU A 57 -1.55 -0.68 -5.25
C LEU A 57 -0.41 -0.32 -6.19
N ARG A 58 0.52 0.55 -5.76
CA ARG A 58 1.73 0.85 -6.55
C ARG A 58 2.64 -0.37 -6.66
N HIS A 59 2.84 -1.11 -5.56
CA HIS A 59 3.59 -2.38 -5.58
C HIS A 59 2.90 -3.44 -6.43
N PHE A 60 1.57 -3.56 -6.32
CA PHE A 60 0.77 -4.45 -7.16
C PHE A 60 0.94 -4.15 -8.65
N LEU A 61 0.77 -2.89 -9.06
CA LEU A 61 0.98 -2.44 -10.44
C LEU A 61 2.41 -2.74 -10.92
N ARG A 62 3.41 -2.47 -10.08
CA ARG A 62 4.81 -2.70 -10.43
C ARG A 62 5.11 -4.17 -10.75
N ARG A 63 4.47 -5.13 -10.09
CA ARG A 63 4.60 -6.56 -10.41
C ARG A 63 3.93 -6.92 -11.73
N GLY A 64 2.72 -6.45 -11.97
CA GLY A 64 1.99 -6.76 -13.20
C GLY A 64 2.53 -6.08 -14.46
N LEU A 65 3.24 -4.95 -14.29
CA LEU A 65 3.85 -4.17 -15.36
C LEU A 65 5.31 -4.56 -15.67
N GLN A 66 5.83 -5.64 -15.07
CA GLN A 66 7.18 -6.11 -15.40
C GLN A 66 7.27 -6.50 -16.89
N PRO A 67 8.37 -6.16 -17.59
CA PRO A 67 8.53 -6.51 -19.00
C PRO A 67 8.55 -8.02 -19.22
N LYS A 68 9.33 -8.73 -18.39
CA LYS A 68 9.48 -10.19 -18.50
C LYS A 68 8.21 -10.88 -18.02
N ARG A 69 7.77 -11.89 -18.76
CA ARG A 69 6.57 -12.67 -18.42
C ARG A 69 6.74 -13.45 -17.11
N GLU A 70 7.94 -13.95 -16.86
CA GLU A 70 8.29 -14.75 -15.69
C GLU A 70 8.30 -13.95 -14.38
N GLU A 71 8.42 -12.62 -14.47
CA GLU A 71 8.41 -11.70 -13.33
C GLU A 71 7.00 -11.18 -13.01
N ARG A 72 5.99 -11.58 -13.81
CA ARG A 72 4.58 -11.21 -13.65
C ARG A 72 3.75 -12.35 -13.04
N PRO A 73 2.57 -12.04 -12.48
CA PRO A 73 1.59 -13.07 -12.12
C PRO A 73 1.30 -13.98 -13.32
N ALA A 74 1.30 -15.29 -13.07
CA ALA A 74 1.20 -16.29 -14.13
C ALA A 74 -0.23 -16.40 -14.69
N THR A 75 -1.22 -16.26 -13.81
CA THR A 75 -2.64 -16.47 -14.12
C THR A 75 -3.51 -15.29 -13.70
N ALA A 76 -4.74 -15.23 -14.21
CA ALA A 76 -5.71 -14.22 -13.81
C ALA A 76 -6.20 -14.47 -12.37
N GLU A 77 -6.27 -15.73 -11.98
CA GLU A 77 -6.62 -16.18 -10.64
C GLU A 77 -5.63 -15.65 -9.61
N ASP A 78 -4.32 -15.69 -9.91
CA ASP A 78 -3.29 -15.11 -9.03
C ASP A 78 -3.49 -13.60 -8.83
N VAL A 79 -3.83 -12.89 -9.92
CA VAL A 79 -4.09 -11.44 -9.89
C VAL A 79 -5.34 -11.13 -9.06
N ILE A 80 -6.43 -11.87 -9.27
CA ILE A 80 -7.67 -11.68 -8.52
C ILE A 80 -7.46 -11.96 -7.04
N TYR A 81 -6.77 -13.06 -6.72
CA TYR A 81 -6.42 -13.40 -5.35
C TYR A 81 -5.60 -12.28 -4.68
N ASP A 82 -4.57 -11.78 -5.35
CA ASP A 82 -3.77 -10.65 -4.85
C ASP A 82 -4.63 -9.40 -4.59
N LEU A 83 -5.57 -9.08 -5.49
CA LEU A 83 -6.50 -7.96 -5.33
C LEU A 83 -7.47 -8.15 -4.15
N GLU A 84 -7.95 -9.36 -3.92
CA GLU A 84 -8.79 -9.69 -2.76
C GLU A 84 -8.01 -9.57 -1.44
N MET A 85 -6.75 -9.99 -1.45
CA MET A 85 -5.84 -9.83 -0.32
C MET A 85 -5.56 -8.35 -0.05
N LEU A 86 -5.34 -7.54 -1.09
CA LEU A 86 -5.21 -6.09 -0.98
C LEU A 86 -6.48 -5.45 -0.40
N ARG A 87 -7.65 -5.81 -0.93
CA ARG A 87 -8.96 -5.30 -0.48
C ARG A 87 -9.27 -5.66 0.97
N SER A 88 -8.83 -6.83 1.44
CA SER A 88 -9.00 -7.26 2.84
C SER A 88 -7.95 -6.70 3.81
N GLY A 89 -7.05 -5.84 3.33
CA GLY A 89 -5.97 -5.26 4.14
C GLY A 89 -4.83 -6.23 4.42
N GLU A 90 -4.79 -7.37 3.74
CA GLU A 90 -3.75 -8.39 3.81
C GLU A 90 -2.68 -8.20 2.73
N CYS A 91 -2.19 -6.97 2.57
CA CYS A 91 -1.15 -6.68 1.58
C CYS A 91 0.18 -7.38 1.91
N GLN A 92 0.98 -7.63 0.87
CA GLN A 92 2.34 -8.13 1.04
C GLN A 92 3.25 -7.03 1.61
N ALA A 93 4.22 -7.43 2.43
CA ALA A 93 5.12 -6.50 3.11
C ALA A 93 6.33 -6.17 2.21
N ASP A 94 6.09 -5.42 1.14
CA ASP A 94 7.13 -5.03 0.16
C ASP A 94 7.99 -3.86 0.64
N CYS A 95 7.48 -3.05 1.57
CA CYS A 95 8.18 -1.92 2.20
C CYS A 95 7.70 -1.67 3.64
N PRO A 96 8.40 -0.83 4.44
CA PRO A 96 8.00 -0.53 5.83
C PRO A 96 6.57 0.00 5.97
N ILE A 97 6.08 0.76 4.98
CA ILE A 97 4.71 1.30 4.99
C ILE A 97 3.69 0.17 4.82
N THR A 98 3.87 -0.71 3.83
CA THR A 98 2.99 -1.88 3.64
C THR A 98 3.04 -2.84 4.83
N PHE A 99 4.21 -2.98 5.47
CA PHE A 99 4.34 -3.75 6.71
C PHE A 99 3.47 -3.18 7.84
N MET A 100 3.55 -1.86 8.07
CA MET A 100 2.70 -1.18 9.06
C MET A 100 1.21 -1.33 8.73
N LYS A 101 0.81 -1.16 7.47
CA LYS A 101 -0.59 -1.37 7.04
C LYS A 101 -1.07 -2.80 7.31
N ARG A 102 -0.27 -3.80 6.96
CA ARG A 102 -0.56 -5.22 7.22
C ARG A 102 -0.69 -5.49 8.73
N MET A 103 0.16 -4.90 9.56
CA MET A 103 0.06 -5.01 11.01
C MET A 103 -1.22 -4.36 11.54
N ASN A 104 -1.61 -3.19 11.03
CA ASN A 104 -2.84 -2.52 11.42
C ASN A 104 -4.07 -3.37 11.10
N GLY A 105 -4.18 -3.90 9.88
CA GLY A 105 -5.30 -4.78 9.52
C GLY A 105 -5.33 -6.10 10.30
N ARG A 106 -4.20 -6.58 10.82
CA ARG A 106 -4.17 -7.72 11.76
C ARG A 106 -4.66 -7.32 13.15
N LEU A 107 -4.29 -6.13 13.62
CA LEU A 107 -4.73 -5.59 14.90
C LEU A 107 -6.25 -5.36 14.90
N GLU A 108 -6.80 -4.77 13.84
CA GLU A 108 -8.25 -4.58 13.67
C GLU A 108 -8.99 -5.92 13.76
N ARG A 109 -8.54 -6.93 13.01
CA ARG A 109 -9.13 -8.28 13.07
C ARG A 109 -8.97 -8.93 14.44
N PHE A 110 -7.88 -8.65 15.16
CA PHE A 110 -7.73 -9.11 16.53
C PHE A 110 -8.76 -8.46 17.45
N MET A 111 -9.00 -7.15 17.29
CA MET A 111 -10.04 -6.42 18.03
C MET A 111 -11.43 -6.99 17.75
N ASP A 112 -11.74 -7.27 16.49
CA ASP A 112 -13.04 -7.84 16.08
C ASP A 112 -13.24 -9.25 16.63
N ARG A 113 -12.19 -10.09 16.59
CA ARG A 113 -12.26 -11.48 17.07
C ARG A 113 -12.29 -11.61 18.59
N ARG A 114 -11.70 -10.66 19.32
CA ARG A 114 -11.55 -10.70 20.79
C ARG A 114 -11.81 -9.33 21.43
N PRO A 115 -13.06 -8.83 21.37
CA PRO A 115 -13.40 -7.50 21.87
C PRO A 115 -13.09 -7.32 23.37
N GLY A 116 -13.32 -8.36 24.19
CA GLY A 116 -12.98 -8.30 25.61
C GLY A 116 -11.47 -8.14 25.87
N ALA A 117 -10.64 -8.85 25.10
CA ALA A 117 -9.18 -8.76 25.24
C ALA A 117 -8.61 -7.45 24.68
N SER A 118 -9.20 -6.91 23.61
CA SER A 118 -8.78 -5.61 23.07
C SER A 118 -9.15 -4.46 24.00
N MET A 119 -10.35 -4.48 24.61
CA MET A 119 -10.76 -3.47 25.57
C MET A 119 -9.91 -3.48 26.84
N THR A 120 -9.56 -4.66 27.38
CA THR A 120 -8.66 -4.74 28.53
C THR A 120 -7.27 -4.22 28.21
N LEU A 121 -6.70 -4.60 27.06
CA LEU A 121 -5.41 -4.11 26.60
C LEU A 121 -5.42 -2.57 26.42
N ALA A 122 -6.46 -2.03 25.79
CA ALA A 122 -6.61 -0.59 25.59
C ALA A 122 -6.73 0.17 26.92
N THR A 123 -7.48 -0.38 27.88
CA THR A 123 -7.62 0.21 29.22
C THR A 123 -6.30 0.23 29.97
N LEU A 124 -5.56 -0.89 29.95
CA LEU A 124 -4.23 -0.99 30.57
C LEU A 124 -3.22 -0.04 29.92
N ALA A 125 -3.23 0.05 28.59
CA ALA A 125 -2.37 1.00 27.86
C ALA A 125 -2.72 2.46 28.22
N GLY A 126 -4.02 2.79 28.32
CA GLY A 126 -4.46 4.12 28.75
C GLY A 126 -4.00 4.47 30.16
N LEU A 127 -4.14 3.55 31.12
CA LEU A 127 -3.65 3.74 32.49
C LEU A 127 -2.14 3.93 32.55
N ALA A 128 -1.38 3.16 31.76
CA ALA A 128 0.07 3.31 31.66
C ALA A 128 0.47 4.72 31.17
N VAL A 129 -0.17 5.21 30.10
CA VAL A 129 0.09 6.57 29.58
C VAL A 129 -0.24 7.64 30.62
N VAL A 130 -1.42 7.57 31.26
CA VAL A 130 -1.81 8.53 32.30
C VAL A 130 -0.81 8.52 33.45
N SER A 131 -0.42 7.33 33.92
CA SER A 131 0.56 7.20 35.01
C SER A 131 1.92 7.79 34.65
N GLY A 132 2.37 7.63 33.39
CA GLY A 132 3.61 8.20 32.89
C GLY A 132 3.56 9.73 32.82
N VAL A 133 2.46 10.30 32.33
CA VAL A 133 2.28 11.77 32.25
C VAL A 133 2.22 12.39 33.65
N VAL A 134 1.48 11.78 34.58
CA VAL A 134 1.41 12.24 35.98
C VAL A 134 2.79 12.18 36.63
N GLY A 135 3.50 11.06 36.48
CA GLY A 135 4.85 10.89 37.02
C GLY A 135 5.84 11.94 36.48
N TRP A 136 5.82 12.18 35.17
CA TRP A 136 6.66 13.20 34.53
C TRP A 136 6.33 14.62 35.04
N GLY A 137 5.05 14.95 35.20
CA GLY A 137 4.62 16.24 35.75
C GLY A 137 5.07 16.45 37.20
N VAL A 138 4.94 15.42 38.05
CA VAL A 138 5.41 15.47 39.44
C VAL A 138 6.93 15.71 39.49
N MET A 139 7.71 14.99 38.68
CA MET A 139 9.16 15.18 38.62
C MET A 139 9.56 16.59 38.19
N LEU A 140 8.86 17.19 37.22
CA LEU A 140 9.14 18.56 36.78
C LEU A 140 8.85 19.60 37.87
N VAL A 141 7.73 19.47 38.58
CA VAL A 141 7.38 20.37 39.68
C VAL A 141 8.43 20.29 40.80
N SER A 142 8.88 19.08 41.15
CA SER A 142 9.92 18.87 42.15
C SER A 142 11.30 19.41 41.74
N ALA A 143 11.57 19.60 40.45
CA ALA A 143 12.83 20.18 39.96
C ALA A 143 12.83 21.71 39.91
N LEU A 144 11.66 22.34 40.04
CA LEU A 144 11.46 23.80 39.98
C LEU A 144 11.37 24.48 41.35
N ILE A 145 11.17 23.71 42.41
CA ILE A 145 11.13 24.15 43.82
C ILE A 145 12.49 23.90 44.46
#